data_AF-A0A081NE47-F1
#
_entry.id   AF-A0A081NE47-F1
#
_cell.length_a   1.000
_cell.length_b   1.000
_cell.length_c   1.000
_cell.angle_alpha   90.00
_cell.angle_beta   90.00
_cell.angle_gamma   90.00
#
_symmetry.space_group_name_H-M   'P 1'
#
loop_
_entity.id
_entity.type
_entity.pdbx_description
1 polymer ?
#
loop_
_entity_poly.entity_id
_entity_poly.type
_entity_poly.pdbx_seq_one_letter_code
_entity_poly.pdbx_strand_id
1 'polypeptide(L)'
;MTVPWGDVCTAWYSTGIDNIEVYTAAPRPAALMSRFLSPLMKVLNYKPLQEWLKSKAEKIEGPAQDVRDSGCMHVWGKVYHEDGRSVEAWLDVAEGYQFTAHASLNIVEKILSGRFKPGAQTPSMAFGADFVCDLPGSRLEFVQAL
;
A
#
# COMPACT_ATOMS: atom_id res chain seq x y z
N MET A 1 -3.91 12.16 2.15
CA MET A 1 -3.72 12.71 0.78
C MET A 1 -4.03 11.61 -0.21
N THR A 2 -4.76 11.88 -1.30
CA THR A 2 -5.06 10.87 -2.33
C THR A 2 -3.80 10.53 -3.11
N VAL A 3 -3.52 9.24 -3.29
CA VAL A 3 -2.36 8.73 -4.02
C VAL A 3 -2.81 7.56 -4.91
N PRO A 4 -2.97 7.76 -6.23
CA PRO A 4 -3.46 6.72 -7.14
C PRO A 4 -2.33 5.75 -7.52
N TRP A 5 -1.90 4.93 -6.57
CA TRP A 5 -0.94 3.86 -6.79
C TRP A 5 -1.58 2.64 -7.46
N GLY A 6 -0.80 1.56 -7.57
CA GLY A 6 -1.27 0.28 -8.12
C GLY A 6 -2.50 -0.28 -7.41
N ASP A 7 -2.74 0.11 -6.15
CA ASP A 7 -3.90 -0.32 -5.35
C ASP A 7 -5.25 0.02 -6.00
N VAL A 8 -5.34 1.14 -6.75
CA VAL A 8 -6.55 1.49 -7.49
C VAL A 8 -6.86 0.43 -8.56
N CYS A 9 -5.82 -0.07 -9.21
CA CYS A 9 -5.93 -1.09 -10.25
C CYS A 9 -6.20 -2.47 -9.65
N THR A 10 -5.42 -2.88 -8.64
CA THR A 10 -5.54 -4.21 -8.04
C THR A 10 -6.84 -4.39 -7.26
N ALA A 11 -7.35 -3.34 -6.61
CA ALA A 11 -8.65 -3.39 -5.93
C ALA A 11 -9.80 -3.63 -6.92
N TRP A 12 -9.80 -2.97 -8.08
CA TRP A 12 -10.80 -3.21 -9.12
C TRP A 12 -10.75 -4.65 -9.62
N TYR A 13 -9.58 -5.17 -9.97
CA TYR A 13 -9.44 -6.57 -10.41
C TYR A 13 -9.89 -7.58 -9.35
N SER A 14 -9.72 -7.26 -8.08
CA SER A 14 -10.06 -8.17 -6.98
C SER A 14 -11.55 -8.11 -6.59
N THR A 15 -12.23 -6.99 -6.80
CA THR A 15 -13.55 -6.71 -6.21
C THR A 15 -14.63 -6.32 -7.22
N GLY A 16 -14.25 -5.75 -8.37
CA GLY A 16 -15.17 -5.13 -9.33
C GLY A 16 -15.78 -3.80 -8.87
N ILE A 17 -15.28 -3.20 -7.79
CA ILE A 17 -15.76 -1.88 -7.33
C ILE A 17 -15.19 -0.80 -8.25
N ASP A 18 -16.06 0.00 -8.86
CA ASP A 18 -15.63 1.02 -9.83
C ASP A 18 -15.06 2.28 -9.17
N ASN A 19 -15.61 2.71 -8.02
CA ASN A 19 -15.16 3.93 -7.34
C ASN A 19 -14.17 3.59 -6.22
N ILE A 20 -12.88 3.77 -6.50
CA ILE A 20 -11.79 3.44 -5.59
C ILE A 20 -10.94 4.68 -5.33
N GLU A 21 -10.74 4.99 -4.06
CA GLU A 21 -9.86 6.06 -3.62
C GLU A 21 -8.82 5.51 -2.63
N VAL A 22 -7.56 5.86 -2.86
CA VAL A 22 -6.43 5.40 -2.04
C VAL A 22 -5.78 6.61 -1.40
N TYR A 23 -5.50 6.49 -0.11
CA TYR A 23 -5.00 7.59 0.70
C TYR A 23 -3.73 7.19 1.43
N THR A 24 -2.81 8.14 1.56
CA THR A 24 -1.69 8.06 2.49
C THR A 24 -1.84 9.08 3.62
N ALA A 25 -1.40 8.70 4.81
CA ALA A 25 -1.27 9.60 5.94
C ALA A 25 -0.13 10.59 5.68
N ALA A 26 -0.41 11.89 5.80
CA ALA A 26 0.59 12.94 5.66
C ALA A 26 0.35 14.02 6.71
N PRO A 27 1.41 14.60 7.31
CA PRO A 27 1.26 15.75 8.18
C PRO A 27 0.51 16.88 7.48
N ARG A 28 -0.41 17.55 8.20
CA ARG A 28 -1.25 18.63 7.63
C ARG A 28 -0.47 19.71 6.87
N PRO A 29 0.68 20.22 7.37
CA PRO A 29 1.46 21.22 6.64
C PRO A 29 1.98 20.69 5.30
N ALA A 30 2.47 19.45 5.27
CA ALA A 30 2.96 18.82 4.04
C ALA A 30 1.83 18.62 3.02
N ALA A 31 0.65 18.18 3.49
CA ALA A 31 -0.52 18.01 2.64
C ALA A 31 -0.97 19.34 2.01
N LEU A 32 -1.04 20.42 2.79
CA LEU A 32 -1.40 21.75 2.29
C LEU A 32 -0.35 22.26 1.30
N MET A 33 0.93 22.14 1.64
CA MET A 33 2.03 22.63 0.80
C MET A 33 2.07 21.93 -0.56
N SER A 34 1.79 20.62 -0.61
CA SER A 34 1.72 19.87 -1.87
C SER A 34 0.68 20.44 -2.86
N ARG A 35 -0.46 20.95 -2.34
CA ARG A 35 -1.53 21.52 -3.15
C ARG A 35 -1.12 22.83 -3.79
N PHE A 36 -0.36 23.65 -3.05
CA PHE A 36 0.17 24.93 -3.55
C PHE A 36 1.38 24.75 -4.48
N LEU A 37 2.20 23.72 -4.24
CA LEU A 37 3.38 23.44 -5.06
C LEU A 37 3.09 22.65 -6.34
N SER A 38 1.89 22.06 -6.47
CA SER A 38 1.48 21.28 -7.65
C SER A 38 1.73 21.98 -9.00
N PRO A 39 1.45 23.29 -9.20
CA PRO A 39 1.75 23.98 -10.45
C PRO A 39 3.26 24.14 -10.71
N LEU A 40 4.06 24.21 -9.65
CA LEU A 40 5.51 24.38 -9.70
C LEU A 40 6.24 23.06 -9.96
N MET A 41 5.54 21.91 -9.91
CA MET A 41 6.11 20.59 -10.21
C MET A 41 6.72 20.49 -11.61
N LYS A 42 6.36 21.38 -12.56
CA LYS A 42 7.01 21.47 -13.87
C LYS A 42 8.51 21.73 -13.79
N VAL A 43 8.98 22.41 -12.74
CA VAL A 43 10.41 22.64 -12.51
C VAL A 43 11.16 21.33 -12.27
N LEU A 44 10.51 20.33 -11.68
CA LEU A 44 11.09 18.99 -11.50
C LEU A 44 11.31 18.24 -12.82
N ASN A 45 10.82 18.73 -13.97
CA ASN A 45 11.12 18.15 -15.28
C ASN A 45 12.52 18.52 -15.79
N TYR A 46 13.23 19.43 -15.12
CA TYR A 46 14.56 19.84 -15.52
C TYR A 46 15.60 18.77 -15.17
N LYS A 47 16.26 18.19 -16.19
CA LYS A 47 17.18 17.04 -16.02
C LYS A 47 18.31 17.29 -14.98
N PRO A 48 19.03 18.42 -14.99
CA PRO A 48 20.06 18.66 -13.97
C PRO A 48 19.51 18.71 -12.55
N LEU A 49 18.29 19.23 -12.36
CA LEU A 49 17.64 19.22 -11.05
C LEU A 49 17.28 17.80 -10.62
N GLN A 50 16.76 16.97 -11.55
CA GLN A 50 16.47 15.57 -11.26
C GLN A 50 17.74 14.79 -10.89
N GLU A 51 18.84 14.98 -11.62
CA GLU A 51 20.13 14.33 -11.34
C GLU A 51 20.66 14.74 -9.96
N TRP A 52 20.59 16.03 -9.62
CA TRP A 52 20.96 16.51 -8.31
C TRP A 52 20.07 15.94 -7.19
N LEU A 53 18.75 15.90 -7.39
CA LEU A 53 17.81 15.30 -6.43
C LEU A 53 18.06 13.80 -6.25
N LYS A 54 18.31 13.06 -7.34
CA LYS A 54 18.66 11.64 -7.32
C LYS A 54 19.96 11.39 -6.56
N SER A 55 21.01 12.17 -6.84
CA SER A 55 22.29 12.07 -6.11
C SER A 55 22.14 12.35 -4.62
N LYS A 56 21.20 13.21 -4.23
CA LYS A 56 20.85 13.40 -2.81
C LYS A 56 20.07 12.21 -2.24
N ALA A 57 19.13 11.67 -3.00
CA ALA A 57 18.32 10.52 -2.58
C ALA A 57 19.17 9.24 -2.42
N GLU A 58 20.19 9.04 -3.24
CA GLU A 58 21.13 7.91 -3.13
C GLU A 58 21.91 7.89 -1.80
N LYS A 59 22.00 9.03 -1.12
CA LYS A 59 22.65 9.15 0.20
C LYS A 59 21.69 8.88 1.36
N ILE A 60 20.40 8.72 1.07
CA ILE A 60 19.41 8.38 2.09
C ILE A 60 19.51 6.88 2.33
N GLU A 61 20.03 6.52 3.49
CA GLU A 61 20.02 5.13 3.93
C GLU A 61 18.59 4.71 4.26
N GLY A 62 18.27 3.45 3.97
CA GLY A 62 17.00 2.86 4.37
C GLY A 62 16.84 2.82 5.90
N PRO A 63 15.65 2.46 6.39
CA PRO A 63 15.42 2.36 7.82
C PRO A 63 16.41 1.38 8.47
N ALA A 64 16.94 1.78 9.62
CA ALA A 64 17.81 0.96 10.44
C ALA A 64 17.10 -0.34 10.87
N GLN A 65 17.89 -1.35 11.25
CA GLN A 65 17.36 -2.70 11.53
C GLN A 65 16.33 -2.68 12.67
N ASP A 66 16.57 -1.92 13.72
CA ASP A 66 15.66 -1.73 14.86
C ASP A 66 14.31 -1.13 14.45
N VAL A 67 14.32 -0.14 13.54
CA VAL A 67 13.11 0.45 12.97
C VAL A 67 12.35 -0.58 12.13
N ARG A 68 13.06 -1.42 11.37
CA ARG A 68 12.43 -2.50 10.61
C ARG A 68 11.83 -3.56 11.51
N ASP A 69 12.50 -3.91 12.61
CA ASP A 69 12.08 -4.98 13.52
C ASP A 69 10.92 -4.60 14.44
N SER A 70 10.79 -3.31 14.76
CA SER A 70 9.76 -2.79 15.67
C SER A 70 8.66 -1.97 14.98
N GLY A 71 8.87 -1.61 13.72
CA GLY A 71 7.93 -0.82 12.94
C GLY A 71 6.66 -1.60 12.59
N CYS A 72 5.58 -0.86 12.38
CA CYS A 72 4.28 -1.39 11.95
C CYS A 72 3.67 -0.44 10.93
N MET A 73 2.93 -1.00 9.96
CA MET A 73 2.10 -0.23 9.04
C MET A 73 0.63 -0.47 9.37
N HIS A 74 -0.13 0.62 9.44
CA HIS A 74 -1.57 0.60 9.67
C HIS A 74 -2.29 0.95 8.39
N VAL A 75 -3.26 0.12 8.02
CA VAL A 75 -4.13 0.32 6.87
C VAL A 75 -5.56 0.33 7.36
N TRP A 76 -6.35 1.31 6.90
CA TRP A 76 -7.79 1.34 7.12
C TRP A 76 -8.49 1.25 5.78
N GLY A 77 -9.51 0.41 5.72
CA GLY A 77 -10.35 0.24 4.55
C GLY A 77 -11.81 0.48 4.91
N LYS A 78 -12.51 1.20 4.02
CA LYS A 78 -13.97 1.35 4.06
C LYS A 78 -14.55 0.98 2.71
N VAL A 79 -15.54 0.12 2.72
CA VAL A 79 -16.41 -0.16 1.58
C VAL A 79 -17.79 0.33 1.93
N TYR A 80 -18.44 1.05 1.02
CA TYR A 80 -19.81 1.52 1.18
C TYR A 80 -20.63 1.18 -0.06
N HIS A 81 -21.94 1.12 0.13
CA HIS A 81 -22.91 0.86 -0.93
C HIS A 81 -23.88 2.05 -1.03
N GLU A 82 -24.52 2.23 -2.19
CA GLU A 82 -25.43 3.36 -2.45
C GLU A 82 -26.65 3.38 -1.51
N ASP A 83 -27.03 2.22 -0.96
CA ASP A 83 -28.12 2.08 0.03
C ASP A 83 -27.73 2.51 1.46
N GLY A 84 -26.51 3.02 1.65
CA GLY A 84 -26.02 3.51 2.94
C GLY A 84 -25.35 2.47 3.82
N ARG A 85 -25.27 1.19 3.41
CA ARG A 85 -24.49 0.19 4.13
C ARG A 85 -23.00 0.46 3.98
N SER A 86 -22.22 0.23 5.03
CA SER A 86 -20.77 0.24 4.96
C SER A 86 -20.12 -0.78 5.87
N VAL A 87 -18.94 -1.24 5.47
CA VAL A 87 -18.07 -2.09 6.27
C VAL A 87 -16.71 -1.41 6.35
N GLU A 88 -16.14 -1.40 7.55
CA GLU A 88 -14.83 -0.82 7.83
C GLU A 88 -13.93 -1.83 8.52
N ALA A 89 -12.65 -1.77 8.23
CA ALA A 89 -11.66 -2.61 8.89
C ALA A 89 -10.32 -1.89 9.04
N TRP A 90 -9.61 -2.24 10.10
CA TRP A 90 -8.20 -1.94 10.30
C TRP A 90 -7.38 -3.18 10.02
N LEU A 91 -6.25 -2.99 9.35
CA LEU A 91 -5.24 -4.01 9.10
C LEU A 91 -3.90 -3.46 9.57
N ASP A 92 -3.37 -4.10 10.60
CA ASP A 92 -1.98 -3.90 11.01
C ASP A 92 -1.12 -4.93 10.30
N VAL A 93 0.06 -4.53 9.83
CA VAL A 93 1.07 -5.44 9.28
C VAL A 93 2.46 -5.04 9.79
N ALA A 94 3.45 -5.92 9.59
CA ALA A 94 4.85 -5.59 9.83
C ALA A 94 5.29 -4.30 9.10
N GLU A 95 6.45 -3.77 9.48
CA GLU A 95 7.08 -2.65 8.79
C GLU A 95 7.13 -2.87 7.26
N GLY A 96 6.99 -1.80 6.46
CA GLY A 96 6.77 -1.88 5.03
C GLY A 96 7.80 -2.71 4.24
N TYR A 97 9.10 -2.63 4.58
CA TYR A 97 10.12 -3.46 3.93
C TYR A 97 10.02 -4.92 4.38
N GLN A 98 9.81 -5.17 5.68
CA GLN A 98 9.62 -6.53 6.18
C GLN A 98 8.38 -7.19 5.59
N PHE A 99 7.24 -6.50 5.60
CA PHE A 99 5.99 -6.95 5.01
C PHE A 99 6.15 -7.32 3.54
N THR A 100 6.82 -6.45 2.76
CA THR A 100 7.09 -6.70 1.34
C THR A 100 7.92 -7.98 1.13
N ALA A 101 8.96 -8.19 1.95
CA ALA A 101 9.78 -9.38 1.90
C ALA A 101 8.98 -10.63 2.28
N HIS A 102 8.22 -10.59 3.38
CA HIS A 102 7.39 -11.71 3.83
C HIS A 102 6.35 -12.11 2.78
N ALA A 103 5.60 -11.14 2.23
CA ALA A 103 4.60 -11.38 1.21
C ALA A 103 5.23 -12.03 -0.03
N SER A 104 6.36 -11.49 -0.50
CA SER A 104 7.04 -11.95 -1.71
C SER A 104 7.57 -13.38 -1.56
N LEU A 105 8.25 -13.68 -0.45
CA LEU A 105 8.77 -15.02 -0.17
C LEU A 105 7.65 -16.05 0.00
N ASN A 106 6.58 -15.68 0.73
CA ASN A 106 5.43 -16.56 0.92
C ASN A 106 4.75 -16.90 -0.42
N ILE A 107 4.57 -15.91 -1.31
CA ILE A 107 4.03 -16.15 -2.66
C ILE A 107 4.94 -17.07 -3.47
N VAL A 108 6.26 -16.85 -3.44
CA VAL A 108 7.23 -17.72 -4.13
C VAL A 108 7.14 -19.16 -3.62
N GLU A 109 7.07 -19.36 -2.30
CA GLU A 109 6.89 -20.69 -1.71
C GLU A 109 5.58 -21.35 -2.14
N LYS A 110 4.45 -20.60 -2.16
CA LYS A 110 3.16 -21.10 -2.66
C LYS A 110 3.29 -21.55 -4.12
N ILE A 111 3.91 -20.75 -4.99
CA ILE A 111 4.14 -21.09 -6.40
C ILE A 111 5.03 -22.35 -6.54
N LEU A 112 6.17 -22.39 -5.86
CA LEU A 112 7.09 -23.54 -5.90
C LEU A 112 6.45 -24.83 -5.36
N SER A 113 5.49 -24.72 -4.45
CA SER A 113 4.68 -25.85 -3.96
C SER A 113 3.56 -26.29 -4.92
N GLY A 114 3.47 -25.71 -6.12
CA GLY A 114 2.42 -26.00 -7.10
C GLY A 114 1.07 -25.35 -6.78
N ARG A 115 0.99 -24.49 -5.76
CA ARG A 115 -0.23 -23.74 -5.41
C ARG A 115 -0.27 -22.43 -6.20
N PHE A 116 -0.54 -22.51 -7.50
CA PHE A 116 -0.71 -21.32 -8.33
C PHE A 116 -1.68 -21.56 -9.48
N LYS A 117 -2.18 -20.47 -10.08
CA LYS A 117 -2.90 -20.50 -11.34
C LYS A 117 -2.12 -19.67 -12.37
N PRO A 118 -1.97 -20.14 -13.62
CA PRO A 118 -1.33 -19.35 -14.66
C PRO A 118 -2.09 -18.04 -14.94
N GLY A 119 -1.35 -16.97 -15.23
CA GLY A 119 -1.89 -15.66 -15.57
C GLY A 119 -1.49 -14.57 -14.57
N ALA A 120 -1.80 -13.31 -14.90
CA ALA A 120 -1.61 -12.19 -13.98
C ALA A 120 -2.76 -12.16 -12.96
N GLN A 121 -2.43 -12.11 -11.67
CA GLN A 121 -3.40 -12.14 -10.58
C GLN A 121 -2.95 -11.21 -9.45
N THR A 122 -3.91 -10.68 -8.71
CA THR A 122 -3.64 -10.06 -7.41
C THR A 122 -3.45 -11.15 -6.34
N PRO A 123 -2.78 -10.85 -5.20
CA PRO A 123 -2.65 -11.83 -4.11
C PRO A 123 -3.99 -12.37 -3.61
N SER A 124 -5.01 -11.51 -3.49
CA SER A 124 -6.35 -11.92 -3.05
C SER A 124 -7.06 -12.83 -4.05
N MET A 125 -6.87 -12.63 -5.36
CA MET A 125 -7.39 -13.53 -6.39
C MET A 125 -6.64 -14.87 -6.45
N ALA A 126 -5.33 -14.86 -6.21
CA ALA A 126 -4.49 -16.06 -6.27
C ALA A 126 -4.63 -16.95 -5.03
N PHE A 127 -4.71 -16.34 -3.84
CA PHE A 127 -4.59 -17.04 -2.55
C PHE A 127 -5.74 -16.78 -1.57
N GLY A 128 -6.74 -15.98 -1.96
CA GLY A 128 -7.89 -15.62 -1.13
C GLY A 128 -7.71 -14.28 -0.41
N ALA A 129 -8.83 -13.65 -0.04
CA ALA A 129 -8.84 -12.34 0.63
C ALA A 129 -8.07 -12.34 1.95
N ASP A 130 -8.04 -13.48 2.65
CA ASP A 130 -7.37 -13.63 3.94
C ASP A 130 -5.87 -13.91 3.82
N PHE A 131 -5.29 -13.97 2.61
CA PHE A 131 -3.86 -14.22 2.40
C PHE A 131 -2.96 -13.33 3.27
N VAL A 132 -3.34 -12.06 3.44
CA VAL A 132 -2.55 -11.12 4.26
C VAL A 132 -2.45 -11.58 5.71
N CYS A 133 -3.45 -12.28 6.24
CA CYS A 133 -3.45 -12.80 7.60
C CYS A 133 -2.48 -13.98 7.80
N ASP A 134 -2.00 -14.61 6.72
CA ASP A 134 -0.93 -15.63 6.79
C ASP A 134 0.44 -14.99 7.09
N LEU A 135 0.59 -13.67 6.92
CA LEU A 135 1.88 -12.99 6.97
C LEU A 135 2.23 -12.56 8.42
N PRO A 136 3.50 -12.71 8.85
CA PRO A 136 3.93 -12.29 10.18
C PRO A 136 3.59 -10.84 10.50
N GLY A 137 3.12 -10.60 11.73
CA GLY A 137 2.73 -9.27 12.19
C GLY A 137 1.40 -8.76 11.64
N SER A 138 0.63 -9.59 10.93
CA SER A 138 -0.65 -9.18 10.35
C SER A 138 -1.81 -9.38 11.31
N ARG A 139 -2.68 -8.37 11.42
CA ARG A 139 -3.90 -8.39 12.25
C ARG A 139 -5.01 -7.61 11.58
N LEU A 140 -6.08 -8.30 11.21
CA LEU A 140 -7.28 -7.71 10.62
C LEU A 140 -8.39 -7.58 11.67
N GLU A 141 -8.96 -6.39 11.78
CA GLU A 141 -10.03 -6.06 12.71
C GLU A 141 -11.17 -5.33 12.00
N PHE A 142 -12.36 -5.94 11.99
CA PHE A 142 -13.55 -5.24 11.53
C PHE A 142 -14.05 -4.27 12.59
N VAL A 143 -14.35 -3.05 12.17
CA VAL A 143 -15.02 -2.08 13.02
C VAL A 143 -16.49 -2.47 13.05
N GLN A 144 -17.03 -2.77 14.24
CA GLN A 144 -18.47 -3.01 14.38
C GLN A 144 -19.25 -1.77 13.90
N ALA A 145 -20.08 -1.95 12.87
CA ALA A 145 -21.03 -0.94 12.45
C ALA A 145 -22.09 -0.76 13.54
N LEU A 146 -22.36 0.50 13.92
CA LEU A 146 -23.53 0.90 14.73
C LEU A 146 -24.83 0.72 13.93
#